data_AF-A0A7L2ZQX7-F1
#
_entry.id   AF-A0A7L2ZQX7-F1
#
_cell.length_a   1.000
_cell.length_b   1.000
_cell.length_c   1.000
_cell.angle_alpha   90.00
_cell.angle_beta   90.00
_cell.angle_gamma   90.00
#
_symmetry.space_group_name_H-M   'P 1'
#
loop_
_entity.id
_entity.type
_entity.pdbx_description
1 polymer ?
#
loop_
_entity_poly.entity_id
_entity_poly.type
_entity_poly.pdbx_seq_one_letter_code
_entity_poly.pdbx_strand_id
1 'polypeptide(L)'
;MLHFADSLTFSGRKVVAAWAALPFPALCGSSLPDVLSAHQDVPWQFLSSWKEQKVSSCFAQSVVLRGICQEKATRTSLHSCESPEEVLQQYLHTQFPGAFSTSHVLQQPCHTQPPFPKFFSPLLSRRGFLLDKTQDLSSAG
;
A
#
# COMPACT_ATOMS: atom_id res chain seq x y z
N MET A 1 -15.57 10.25 -9.04
CA MET A 1 -15.75 9.16 -8.07
C MET A 1 -16.98 8.29 -8.35
N LEU A 2 -18.08 8.80 -8.93
CA LEU A 2 -19.25 7.97 -9.29
C LEU A 2 -18.88 6.74 -10.15
N HIS A 3 -18.11 6.95 -11.22
CA HIS A 3 -17.78 5.90 -12.19
C HIS A 3 -17.06 4.67 -11.62
N PHE A 4 -16.29 4.81 -10.54
CA PHE A 4 -15.52 3.69 -10.00
C PHE A 4 -16.38 2.73 -9.18
N ALA A 5 -17.25 3.27 -8.32
CA ALA A 5 -18.21 2.47 -7.57
C ALA A 5 -19.16 1.74 -8.54
N ASP A 6 -19.60 2.41 -9.60
CA ASP A 6 -20.43 1.81 -10.65
C ASP A 6 -19.71 0.63 -11.34
N SER A 7 -18.42 0.76 -11.67
CA SER A 7 -17.60 -0.32 -12.24
C SER A 7 -17.48 -1.54 -11.32
N LEU A 8 -17.50 -1.36 -10.00
CA LEU A 8 -17.49 -2.46 -9.03
C LEU A 8 -18.86 -3.07 -8.78
N THR A 9 -19.94 -2.44 -9.26
CA THR A 9 -21.32 -2.91 -9.08
C THR A 9 -21.85 -3.79 -10.20
N PHE A 10 -20.98 -4.25 -11.10
CA PHE A 10 -21.33 -5.25 -12.11
C PHE A 10 -21.96 -6.48 -11.43
N SER A 11 -23.10 -6.97 -11.94
CA SER A 11 -24.00 -7.98 -11.33
C SER A 11 -24.93 -7.52 -10.19
N GLY A 12 -25.05 -6.21 -9.91
CA GLY A 12 -25.99 -5.70 -8.90
C GLY A 12 -25.48 -5.80 -7.45
N ARG A 13 -24.20 -6.16 -7.27
CA ARG A 13 -23.49 -6.11 -5.98
C ARG A 13 -23.10 -4.67 -5.67
N LYS A 14 -23.03 -4.30 -4.39
CA LYS A 14 -22.59 -2.95 -3.96
C LYS A 14 -21.19 -3.01 -3.35
N VAL A 15 -20.44 -1.92 -3.43
CA VAL A 15 -19.18 -1.76 -2.69
C VAL A 15 -19.48 -1.85 -1.19
N VAL A 16 -18.84 -2.78 -0.49
CA VAL A 16 -19.14 -3.08 0.92
C VAL A 16 -18.09 -2.47 1.88
N ALA A 17 -16.85 -2.29 1.42
CA ALA A 17 -15.75 -1.87 2.28
C ALA A 17 -14.79 -0.92 1.58
N ALA A 18 -14.08 -0.14 2.39
CA ALA A 18 -12.95 0.68 1.97
C ALA A 18 -11.80 0.49 2.96
N TRP A 19 -10.60 0.34 2.43
CA TRP A 19 -9.36 0.16 3.19
C TRP A 19 -8.40 1.31 2.93
N ALA A 20 -7.57 1.63 3.92
CA ALA A 20 -6.46 2.56 3.73
C ALA A 20 -5.27 2.22 4.63
N ALA A 21 -4.08 2.60 4.18
CA ALA A 21 -2.88 2.72 4.99
C ALA A 21 -2.34 4.14 4.82
N LEU A 22 -2.24 4.88 5.92
CA LEU A 22 -1.66 6.22 5.92
C LEU A 22 -0.91 6.47 7.24
N PRO A 23 0.44 6.41 7.24
CA PRO A 23 1.32 6.13 6.09
C PRO A 23 1.28 4.65 5.69
N PHE A 24 1.70 4.36 4.46
CA PHE A 24 2.04 2.99 4.07
C PHE A 24 3.34 2.58 4.79
N PRO A 25 3.44 1.37 5.38
CA PRO A 25 4.53 0.99 6.30
C PRO A 25 5.83 0.63 5.57
N ALA A 26 6.35 1.53 4.73
CA ALA A 26 7.62 1.37 4.02
C ALA A 26 8.77 2.05 4.75
N LEU A 27 9.90 1.36 4.85
CA LEU A 27 11.16 1.94 5.34
C LEU A 27 11.85 2.74 4.23
N CYS A 28 12.74 3.65 4.60
CA CYS A 28 13.55 4.34 3.60
C CYS A 28 14.47 3.31 2.89
N GLY A 29 14.40 3.25 1.56
CA GLY A 29 15.21 2.34 0.74
C GLY A 29 14.68 0.92 0.60
N SER A 30 13.54 0.58 1.23
CA SER A 30 12.90 -0.74 1.01
C SER A 30 12.24 -0.81 -0.36
N SER A 31 12.35 -1.95 -1.03
CA SER A 31 11.61 -2.20 -2.27
C SER A 31 10.14 -2.57 -1.98
N LEU A 32 9.25 -2.41 -2.95
CA LEU A 32 7.83 -2.78 -2.79
C LEU A 32 7.64 -4.26 -2.41
N PRO A 33 8.31 -5.24 -3.06
CA PRO A 33 8.27 -6.64 -2.62
C PRO A 33 8.67 -6.85 -1.16
N ASP A 34 9.73 -6.17 -0.69
CA ASP A 34 10.20 -6.32 0.70
C ASP A 34 9.14 -5.84 1.69
N VAL A 35 8.51 -4.70 1.42
CA VAL A 35 7.47 -4.16 2.30
C VAL A 35 6.24 -5.07 2.33
N LEU A 36 5.81 -5.58 1.16
CA LEU A 36 4.64 -6.46 1.07
C LEU A 36 4.88 -7.83 1.72
N SER A 37 6.09 -8.38 1.60
CA SER A 37 6.47 -9.68 2.19
C SER A 37 6.73 -9.62 3.69
N ALA A 38 7.06 -8.45 4.24
CA ALA A 38 7.23 -8.26 5.68
C ALA A 38 5.94 -8.38 6.49
N HIS A 39 4.77 -8.36 5.83
CA HIS A 39 3.47 -8.40 6.49
C HIS A 39 2.76 -9.73 6.24
N GLN A 40 2.30 -10.38 7.31
CA GLN A 40 1.52 -11.62 7.22
C GLN A 40 0.13 -11.39 6.62
N ASP A 41 -0.49 -10.27 6.99
CA ASP A 41 -1.78 -9.79 6.47
C ASP A 41 -1.57 -8.55 5.60
N VAL A 42 -2.63 -8.09 4.93
CA VAL A 42 -2.58 -6.85 4.15
C VAL A 42 -2.21 -5.63 5.02
N PRO A 43 -1.33 -4.72 4.55
CA PRO A 43 -0.81 -3.60 5.35
C PRO A 43 -1.77 -2.41 5.47
N TRP A 44 -3.05 -2.58 5.12
CA TRP A 44 -4.10 -1.55 5.17
C TRP A 44 -5.27 -1.97 6.07
N GLN A 45 -5.95 -0.99 6.64
CA GLN A 45 -7.00 -1.17 7.64
C GLN A 45 -8.36 -0.72 7.13
N PHE A 46 -9.44 -1.27 7.69
CA PHE A 46 -10.81 -0.83 7.37
C PHE A 46 -11.02 0.62 7.81
N LEU A 47 -11.63 1.41 6.93
CA LEU A 47 -12.06 2.77 7.26
C LEU A 47 -13.38 2.79 8.06
N SER A 48 -14.14 1.71 8.00
CA SER A 48 -15.36 1.53 8.80
C SER A 48 -15.07 0.68 10.03
N SER A 49 -15.93 0.77 11.05
CA SER A 49 -15.89 -0.11 12.22
C SER A 49 -16.32 -1.55 11.92
N TRP A 50 -16.55 -1.89 10.64
CA TRP A 50 -16.88 -3.23 10.20
C TRP A 50 -15.68 -4.15 10.42
N LYS A 51 -15.90 -5.23 11.16
CA LYS A 51 -14.95 -6.33 11.24
C LYS A 51 -15.31 -7.32 10.14
N GLU A 52 -14.39 -7.53 9.19
CA GLU A 52 -14.53 -8.59 8.19
C GLU A 52 -14.77 -9.91 8.93
N GLN A 53 -15.98 -10.45 8.77
CA GLN A 53 -16.22 -11.85 9.08
C GLN A 53 -15.48 -12.64 7.99
N LYS A 54 -14.62 -13.59 8.36
CA LYS A 54 -13.88 -14.50 7.44
C LYS A 54 -14.76 -15.24 6.40
N VAL A 55 -16.07 -15.02 6.40
CA VAL A 55 -17.10 -15.67 5.61
C VAL A 55 -17.23 -15.06 4.20
N SER A 56 -16.76 -13.82 3.99
CA SER A 56 -16.92 -13.11 2.71
C SER A 56 -15.60 -13.05 1.93
N SER A 57 -15.53 -13.75 0.80
CA SER A 57 -14.43 -13.56 -0.16
C SER A 57 -14.63 -12.26 -0.96
N CYS A 58 -13.57 -11.46 -1.07
CA CYS A 58 -13.57 -10.26 -1.92
C CYS A 58 -13.94 -10.66 -3.35
N PHE A 59 -14.99 -10.07 -3.91
CA PHE A 59 -15.39 -10.33 -5.30
C PHE A 59 -14.57 -9.52 -6.30
N ALA A 60 -14.39 -8.22 -6.02
CA ALA A 60 -13.63 -7.31 -6.85
C ALA A 60 -13.02 -6.20 -5.98
N GLN A 61 -11.84 -5.73 -6.36
CA GLN A 61 -11.12 -4.67 -5.67
C GLN A 61 -10.31 -3.80 -6.62
N SER A 62 -10.11 -2.55 -6.22
CA SER A 62 -9.09 -1.68 -6.78
C SER A 62 -8.20 -1.16 -5.68
N VAL A 63 -6.88 -1.23 -5.92
CA VAL A 63 -5.88 -0.78 -4.97
C VAL A 63 -5.00 0.24 -5.65
N VAL A 64 -4.89 1.40 -5.02
CA VAL A 64 -4.02 2.48 -5.47
C VAL A 64 -2.94 2.70 -4.42
N LEU A 65 -1.69 2.46 -4.82
CA LEU A 65 -0.52 2.75 -4.00
C LEU A 65 0.13 4.04 -4.50
N ARG A 66 0.46 4.96 -3.60
CA ARG A 66 1.04 6.27 -3.96
C ARG A 66 2.33 6.53 -3.20
N GLY A 67 3.26 7.23 -3.85
CA GLY A 67 4.49 7.74 -3.23
C GLY A 67 5.62 6.72 -3.08
N ILE A 68 5.47 5.49 -3.60
CA ILE A 68 6.57 4.52 -3.64
C ILE A 68 7.52 4.90 -4.79
N CYS A 69 8.73 5.33 -4.43
CA CYS A 69 9.81 5.59 -5.39
C CYS A 69 10.56 4.29 -5.65
N GLN A 70 10.75 3.92 -6.91
CA GLN A 70 11.75 2.92 -7.23
C GLN A 70 13.12 3.52 -6.93
N GLU A 71 13.76 3.11 -5.85
CA GLU A 71 15.21 3.27 -5.79
C GLU A 71 15.78 2.43 -6.94
N LYS A 72 16.70 3.01 -7.70
CA LYS A 72 17.33 2.33 -8.84
C LYS A 72 17.92 1.04 -8.29
N ALA A 73 17.24 -0.08 -8.52
CA ALA A 73 17.76 -1.40 -8.23
C ALA A 73 19.15 -1.43 -8.84
N THR A 74 20.18 -1.46 -8.00
CA THR A 74 21.55 -1.68 -8.46
C THR A 74 21.49 -3.02 -9.16
N ARG A 75 21.55 -2.96 -10.50
CA ARG A 75 21.26 -4.07 -11.41
C ARG A 75 22.29 -5.17 -11.21
N THR A 76 22.08 -6.04 -10.23
CA THR A 76 22.95 -7.19 -9.96
C THR A 76 22.15 -8.46 -9.66
N SER A 77 21.08 -8.73 -10.42
CA SER A 77 20.58 -10.10 -10.64
C SER A 77 19.52 -10.12 -11.75
N LEU A 78 19.63 -11.12 -12.62
CA LEU A 78 18.91 -11.29 -13.89
C LEU A 78 17.48 -11.82 -13.76
N HIS A 79 16.76 -11.58 -12.66
CA HIS A 79 15.45 -12.22 -12.45
C HIS A 79 14.37 -11.20 -12.05
N SER A 80 13.43 -11.02 -12.98
CA SER A 80 12.22 -10.19 -12.97
C SER A 80 12.40 -8.68 -12.85
N CYS A 81 12.48 -8.03 -14.02
CA CYS A 81 12.14 -6.61 -14.19
C CYS A 81 10.61 -6.44 -14.11
N GLU A 82 10.01 -6.72 -12.95
CA GLU A 82 8.58 -6.52 -12.75
C GLU A 82 8.30 -5.05 -12.42
N SER A 83 7.31 -4.48 -13.09
CA SER A 83 6.78 -3.17 -12.73
C SER A 83 6.16 -3.24 -11.32
N PRO A 84 6.17 -2.14 -10.55
CA PRO A 84 5.59 -2.13 -9.21
C PRO A 84 4.08 -2.40 -9.25
N GLU A 85 3.43 -2.07 -10.37
CA GLU A 85 2.05 -2.45 -10.65
C GLU A 85 1.88 -3.97 -10.76
N GLU A 86 2.76 -4.68 -11.48
CA GLU A 86 2.75 -6.14 -11.58
C GLU A 86 3.03 -6.80 -10.23
N VAL A 87 4.01 -6.30 -9.47
CA VAL A 87 4.30 -6.78 -8.10
C VAL A 87 3.06 -6.65 -7.22
N LEU A 88 2.41 -5.48 -7.24
CA LEU A 88 1.20 -5.25 -6.45
C LEU A 88 0.04 -6.14 -6.94
N GLN A 89 -0.12 -6.30 -8.25
CA GLN A 89 -1.15 -7.17 -8.83
C GLN A 89 -0.97 -8.62 -8.41
N GLN A 90 0.25 -9.13 -8.44
CA GLN A 90 0.59 -10.49 -8.02
C GLN A 90 0.32 -10.68 -6.53
N TYR A 91 0.75 -9.73 -5.69
CA TYR A 91 0.46 -9.75 -4.26
C TYR A 91 -1.05 -9.84 -3.97
N LEU A 92 -1.87 -9.01 -4.64
CA LEU A 92 -3.33 -9.05 -4.47
C LEU A 92 -3.94 -10.37 -4.88
N HIS A 93 -3.43 -10.99 -5.95
CA HIS A 93 -3.89 -12.30 -6.39
C HIS A 93 -3.59 -13.40 -5.36
N THR A 94 -2.43 -13.32 -4.69
CA THR A 94 -2.08 -14.23 -3.60
C THR A 94 -2.95 -14.03 -2.36
N GLN A 95 -3.24 -12.78 -1.99
CA GLN A 95 -4.04 -12.48 -0.79
C GLN A 95 -5.54 -12.72 -0.97
N PHE A 96 -6.06 -12.52 -2.19
CA PHE A 96 -7.48 -12.64 -2.51
C PHE A 96 -7.69 -13.55 -3.72
N PRO A 97 -7.46 -14.87 -3.58
CA PRO A 97 -7.61 -15.81 -4.69
C PRO A 97 -9.07 -15.82 -5.16
N GLY A 98 -9.28 -15.44 -6.43
CA GLY A 98 -10.62 -15.36 -7.05
C GLY A 98 -11.24 -13.96 -7.10
N ALA A 99 -10.62 -12.94 -6.49
CA ALA A 99 -11.06 -11.56 -6.62
C ALA A 99 -10.60 -10.95 -7.96
N PHE A 100 -11.49 -10.25 -8.66
CA PHE A 100 -11.10 -9.38 -9.77
C PHE A 100 -10.36 -8.16 -9.22
N SER A 101 -9.05 -8.13 -9.38
CA SER A 101 -8.19 -7.10 -8.80
C SER A 101 -7.63 -6.19 -9.88
N THR A 102 -7.62 -4.89 -9.61
CA THR A 102 -6.90 -3.90 -10.43
C THR A 102 -5.96 -3.09 -9.54
N SER A 103 -4.68 -3.08 -9.87
CA SER A 103 -3.63 -2.34 -9.17
C SER A 103 -3.20 -1.11 -9.96
N HIS A 104 -2.91 -0.03 -9.23
CA HIS A 104 -2.27 1.16 -9.78
C HIS A 104 -1.23 1.69 -8.81
N VAL A 105 0.00 1.92 -9.29
CA VAL A 105 1.06 2.54 -8.51
C VAL A 105 1.35 3.93 -9.08
N LEU A 106 1.37 4.94 -8.21
CA LEU A 106 1.67 6.32 -8.56
C LEU A 106 2.94 6.74 -7.82
N GLN A 107 3.96 7.16 -8.56
CA GLN A 107 5.20 7.63 -7.95
C GLN A 107 5.02 8.94 -7.19
N GLN A 108 4.05 9.77 -7.60
CA GLN A 108 3.78 11.06 -6.98
C GLN A 108 3.27 10.88 -5.55
N PRO A 109 3.93 11.49 -4.55
CA PRO A 109 3.46 11.46 -3.17
C PRO A 109 2.23 12.35 -2.97
N CYS A 110 1.51 12.12 -1.87
CA CYS A 110 0.46 13.04 -1.44
C CYS A 110 1.11 14.27 -0.77
N HIS A 111 1.10 15.41 -1.47
CA HIS A 111 1.59 16.67 -0.90
C HIS A 111 0.63 17.23 0.14
N THR A 112 1.16 17.56 1.31
CA THR A 112 0.43 18.25 2.38
C THR A 112 0.95 19.68 2.48
N GLN A 113 0.04 20.66 2.43
CA GLN A 113 0.39 22.08 2.59
C GLN A 113 -0.04 22.57 3.98
N PRO A 114 0.67 23.54 4.57
CA PRO A 114 0.19 24.19 5.79
C PRO A 114 -1.20 24.81 5.60
N PRO A 115 -2.12 24.70 6.57
CA PRO A 115 -1.99 23.98 7.84
C PRO A 115 -2.44 22.51 7.73
N PHE A 116 -1.50 21.58 7.56
CA PHE A 116 -1.78 20.15 7.68
C PHE A 116 -1.53 19.67 9.12
N PRO A 117 -2.46 18.93 9.74
CA PRO A 117 -2.30 18.49 11.12
C PRO A 117 -1.11 17.53 11.29
N LYS A 118 -0.36 17.69 12.39
CA LYS A 118 0.77 16.83 12.74
C LYS A 118 0.31 15.62 13.55
N PHE A 119 -0.38 14.67 12.90
CA PHE A 119 -0.83 13.43 13.54
C PHE A 119 0.10 12.22 13.28
N PHE A 120 1.10 12.37 12.40
CA PHE A 120 2.07 11.32 12.14
C PHE A 120 3.16 11.26 13.21
N SER A 121 3.65 10.04 13.47
CA SER A 121 4.80 9.80 14.36
C SER A 121 6.05 10.57 13.90
N PRO A 122 6.91 11.05 14.82
CA PRO A 122 8.22 11.62 14.48
C PRO A 122 9.14 10.64 13.72
N LEU A 123 8.86 9.33 13.81
CA LEU A 123 9.55 8.30 13.04
C LEU A 123 9.19 8.32 11.54
N LEU A 124 8.23 9.14 11.11
CA LEU A 124 7.89 9.31 9.70
C LEU A 124 8.70 10.45 9.10
N SER A 125 9.52 10.15 8.10
CA SER A 125 10.27 11.15 7.34
C SER A 125 9.36 12.09 6.55
N ARG A 126 9.88 13.26 6.16
CA ARG A 126 9.16 14.23 5.29
C ARG A 126 8.74 13.65 3.94
N ARG A 127 9.34 12.54 3.52
CA ARG A 127 9.02 11.83 2.27
C ARG A 127 7.96 10.75 2.44
N GLY A 128 7.48 10.50 3.67
CA GLY A 128 6.45 9.50 3.96
C GLY A 128 6.96 8.09 4.25
N PHE A 129 8.27 7.92 4.49
CA PHE A 129 8.88 6.64 4.86
C PHE A 129 9.19 6.58 6.36
N LEU A 130 9.04 5.39 6.94
CA LEU A 130 9.44 5.11 8.32
C LEU A 130 10.96 5.10 8.44
N LEU A 131 11.47 5.72 9.51
CA LEU A 131 12.86 5.65 9.93
C LEU A 131 13.07 4.33 10.68
N ASP A 132 14.23 3.70 10.45
CA ASP A 132 14.60 2.52 11.21
C ASP A 132 14.93 2.93 12.65
N LYS A 133 14.35 2.22 13.64
CA LYS A 133 14.56 2.52 15.08
C LYS A 133 16.04 2.42 15.49
N THR A 134 16.86 1.75 14.68
CA THR A 134 18.28 1.53 14.94
C THR A 134 19.16 2.78 14.74
N GLN A 135 18.65 3.86 14.13
CA GLN A 135 19.44 5.07 13.87
C GLN A 135 19.57 6.01 15.10
N ASP A 136 18.75 5.84 16.14
CA ASP A 136 18.80 6.69 17.34
C ASP A 136 19.97 6.36 18.28
N LEU A 137 20.72 5.28 18.03
CA LEU A 137 21.83 4.84 18.90
C LEU A 137 23.24 5.12 18.34
N SER A 138 23.37 5.63 17.10
CA SER A 138 24.67 5.87 16.47
C SER A 138 25.12 7.34 16.46
N SER A 139 24.41 8.24 17.14
CA SER A 139 24.79 9.66 17.24
C SER A 139 24.81 10.20 18.67
N ALA A 140 24.89 9.32 19.66
CA ALA A 140 25.21 9.68 21.04
C ALA A 140 26.30 8.73 21.56
N GLY A 141 27.56 9.17 21.54
CA GLY A 141 28.71 8.47 22.12
C GLY A 141 29.98 8.68 21.32
#